data_AF-A0AAV5GCV4-F1
#
_entry.id   AF-A0AAV5GCV4-F1
#
_cell.length_a   1.000
_cell.length_b   1.000
_cell.length_c   1.000
_cell.angle_alpha   90.00
_cell.angle_beta   90.00
_cell.angle_gamma   90.00
#
_symmetry.space_group_name_H-M   'P 1'
#
loop_
_entity.id
_entity.type
_entity.pdbx_description
1 polymer ?
#
loop_
_entity_poly.entity_id
_entity_poly.type
_entity_poly.pdbx_seq_one_letter_code
_entity_poly.pdbx_strand_id
1 'polypeptide(L)'
;MGDDLTFADYLDSHFPLGKRQSPLLWITLADSLFADTGAANLHTFVEQLNSERRTRYFGWKPDTKLVVLCLDENCVQKCAERGMYAYGGYERTRPEQILRATWPKIAAFMEILPSRSLFFIDADVSFALDPYPHLEPLMKRFDILAQENDAFEHFNTGWMWLRKGHKVAEAWREVFEMDMRSTSRDQYNFNDVLDSGPRRLHDEGDKGRRPLKSDFVAKNGLRVHVLDTRLFRVYHQRVNDYVARHDSMQLHMTCADDASVKLFVPKVEGFWSDVDAYYSRPPTLISVDVLSGTQADLAQLFRILLAAAHYSSRALILPESATVTDLLDSSPTAIRAAHSTFPLSQLAMPDSPLGVRVLEPRYVEHAAAHLLGKSVLDSARRREDGWWDGLGAGEQVRRLGKVVELAKVVDLVFHSAPHVRLMNIDWPDAQHWRHYDLPEPVRQVKPCHKMEELQTCDNVCRFEGDEREIRVDGGWPDVRDIMAG
;
A
#
# COMPACT_ATOMS: atom_id res chain seq x y z
N MET A 1 19.76 -21.81 6.23
CA MET A 1 19.13 -22.98 5.56
C MET A 1 20.21 -23.61 4.68
N GLY A 2 20.27 -24.94 4.60
CA GLY A 2 21.28 -25.65 3.79
C GLY A 2 21.16 -25.29 2.30
N ASP A 3 22.27 -25.35 1.57
CA ASP A 3 22.40 -24.83 0.22
C ASP A 3 21.56 -25.55 -0.85
N ASP A 4 20.85 -26.63 -0.49
CA ASP A 4 20.09 -27.50 -1.39
C ASP A 4 18.55 -27.46 -1.24
N LEU A 5 17.98 -26.61 -0.38
CA LEU A 5 16.53 -26.62 -0.15
C LEU A 5 15.77 -25.88 -1.27
N THR A 6 15.03 -26.62 -2.10
CA THR A 6 14.14 -26.04 -3.11
C THR A 6 12.91 -25.37 -2.48
N PHE A 7 12.19 -24.54 -3.23
CA PHE A 7 10.99 -23.91 -2.71
C PHE A 7 9.84 -24.91 -2.54
N ALA A 8 9.76 -25.92 -3.42
CA ALA A 8 8.85 -27.04 -3.31
C ALA A 8 9.09 -27.81 -2.01
N ASP A 9 10.35 -28.13 -1.68
CA ASP A 9 10.71 -28.78 -0.41
C ASP A 9 10.31 -27.94 0.80
N TYR A 10 10.54 -26.62 0.73
CA TYR A 10 10.11 -25.68 1.77
C TYR A 10 8.58 -25.73 1.95
N LEU A 11 7.81 -25.62 0.87
CA LEU A 11 6.35 -25.67 0.91
C LEU A 11 5.81 -27.03 1.36
N ASP A 12 6.46 -28.13 1.01
CA ASP A 12 6.05 -29.48 1.43
C ASP A 12 6.31 -29.71 2.91
N SER A 13 7.38 -29.14 3.46
CA SER A 13 7.68 -29.21 4.90
C SER A 13 6.67 -28.45 5.75
N HIS A 14 6.19 -27.29 5.28
CA HIS A 14 5.27 -26.43 6.03
C HIS A 14 3.79 -26.71 5.72
N PHE A 15 3.48 -27.03 4.46
CA PHE A 15 2.12 -27.12 3.92
C PHE A 15 1.93 -28.37 3.04
N PRO A 16 2.13 -29.59 3.56
CA PRO A 16 2.14 -30.81 2.75
C PRO A 16 0.83 -31.03 1.99
N LEU A 17 0.95 -31.51 0.74
CA LEU A 17 -0.18 -31.95 -0.07
C LEU A 17 -0.82 -33.21 0.54
N GLY A 18 -2.15 -33.33 0.50
CA GLY A 18 -2.87 -34.53 0.96
C GLY A 18 -3.66 -34.39 2.26
N LYS A 19 -3.62 -33.23 2.94
CA LYS A 19 -4.60 -32.91 3.99
C LYS A 19 -5.99 -32.68 3.35
N ARG A 20 -7.05 -33.04 4.07
CA ARG A 20 -8.46 -32.96 3.61
C ARG A 20 -8.86 -31.55 3.10
N GLN A 21 -8.16 -30.51 3.55
CA GLN A 21 -8.15 -29.16 3.00
C GLN A 21 -6.71 -28.64 2.92
N SER A 22 -6.13 -28.59 1.73
CA SER A 22 -4.87 -27.87 1.51
C SER A 22 -5.11 -26.35 1.65
N PRO A 23 -4.19 -25.60 2.26
CA PRO A 23 -4.33 -24.15 2.37
C PRO A 23 -4.29 -23.50 0.99
N LEU A 24 -4.91 -22.32 0.89
CA LEU A 24 -4.75 -21.43 -0.26
C LEU A 24 -3.39 -20.74 -0.14
N LEU A 25 -2.51 -20.97 -1.11
CA LEU A 25 -1.15 -20.44 -1.08
C LEU A 25 -1.13 -19.04 -1.69
N TRP A 26 -0.73 -18.06 -0.89
CA TRP A 26 -0.39 -16.71 -1.34
C TRP A 26 1.12 -16.55 -1.39
N ILE A 27 1.61 -15.87 -2.41
CA ILE A 27 3.04 -15.58 -2.59
C ILE A 27 3.20 -14.09 -2.84
N THR A 28 4.16 -13.48 -2.16
CA THR A 28 4.57 -12.09 -2.39
C THR A 28 6.09 -11.98 -2.49
N LEU A 29 6.58 -10.89 -3.06
CA LEU A 29 8.02 -10.57 -3.13
C LEU A 29 8.31 -9.39 -2.21
N ALA A 30 9.40 -9.47 -1.44
CA ALA A 30 9.82 -8.35 -0.63
C ALA A 30 11.34 -8.28 -0.48
N ASP A 31 11.86 -7.07 -0.45
CA ASP A 31 13.15 -6.76 0.13
C ASP A 31 13.01 -6.48 1.64
N SER A 32 14.10 -6.05 2.27
CA SER A 32 14.13 -5.64 3.67
C SER A 32 13.10 -4.56 4.05
N LEU A 33 12.78 -3.62 3.16
CA LEU A 33 11.84 -2.52 3.44
C LEU A 33 10.41 -3.05 3.38
N PHE A 34 10.08 -3.77 2.31
CA PHE A 34 8.74 -4.32 2.11
C PHE A 34 8.42 -5.45 3.09
N ALA A 35 9.43 -6.18 3.61
CA ALA A 35 9.24 -7.18 4.66
C ALA A 35 8.63 -6.58 5.93
N ASP A 36 9.05 -5.37 6.30
CA ASP A 36 8.53 -4.65 7.48
C ASP A 36 7.23 -3.88 7.21
N THR A 37 6.89 -3.69 5.94
CA THR A 37 5.82 -2.79 5.55
C THR A 37 4.77 -3.51 4.71
N GLY A 38 4.89 -3.52 3.38
CA GLY A 38 3.88 -4.08 2.48
C GLY A 38 3.57 -5.57 2.71
N ALA A 39 4.59 -6.40 2.89
CA ALA A 39 4.41 -7.82 3.19
C ALA A 39 3.86 -8.04 4.61
N ALA A 40 4.26 -7.23 5.59
CA ALA A 40 3.68 -7.25 6.94
C ALA A 40 2.20 -6.83 6.96
N ASN A 41 1.82 -5.87 6.10
CA ASN A 41 0.44 -5.47 5.87
C ASN A 41 -0.39 -6.63 5.32
N LEU A 42 0.09 -7.28 4.26
CA LEU A 42 -0.56 -8.47 3.69
C LEU A 42 -0.66 -9.61 4.71
N HIS A 43 0.39 -9.85 5.50
CA HIS A 43 0.38 -10.88 6.55
C HIS A 43 -0.69 -10.60 7.60
N THR A 44 -0.76 -9.36 8.10
CA THR A 44 -1.75 -8.96 9.11
C THR A 44 -3.18 -9.09 8.59
N PHE A 45 -3.40 -8.71 7.32
CA PHE A 45 -4.69 -8.92 6.65
C PHE A 45 -5.04 -10.42 6.57
N VAL A 46 -4.10 -11.27 6.15
CA VAL A 46 -4.32 -12.72 6.01
C VAL A 46 -4.64 -13.38 7.35
N GLU A 47 -3.97 -12.99 8.43
CA GLU A 47 -4.25 -13.51 9.78
C GLU A 47 -5.67 -13.15 10.23
N GLN A 48 -6.08 -11.89 10.04
CA GLN A 48 -7.45 -11.46 10.31
C GLN A 48 -8.46 -12.20 9.42
N LEU A 49 -8.19 -12.31 8.12
CA LEU A 49 -9.03 -13.02 7.17
C LEU A 49 -9.26 -14.48 7.59
N ASN A 50 -8.19 -15.19 7.96
CA ASN A 50 -8.27 -16.58 8.41
C ASN A 50 -9.09 -16.70 9.70
N SER A 51 -8.87 -15.81 10.67
CA SER A 51 -9.64 -15.77 11.91
C SER A 51 -11.14 -15.63 11.63
N GLU A 52 -11.52 -14.61 10.86
CA GLU A 52 -12.92 -14.33 10.55
C GLU A 52 -13.56 -15.43 9.69
N ARG A 53 -12.85 -15.98 8.69
CA ARG A 53 -13.37 -17.08 7.86
C ARG A 53 -13.57 -18.36 8.67
N ARG A 54 -12.67 -18.70 9.59
CA ARG A 54 -12.84 -19.88 10.45
C ARG A 54 -14.10 -19.78 11.29
N THR A 55 -14.38 -18.60 11.85
CA THR A 55 -15.61 -18.37 12.62
C THR A 55 -16.86 -18.35 11.74
N ARG A 56 -16.86 -17.55 10.67
CA ARG A 56 -18.00 -17.38 9.74
C ARG A 56 -18.42 -18.69 9.07
N TYR A 57 -17.45 -19.52 8.71
CA TYR A 57 -17.66 -20.74 7.93
C TYR A 57 -17.37 -22.02 8.72
N PHE A 58 -17.28 -21.95 10.06
CA PHE A 58 -17.03 -23.10 10.94
C PHE A 58 -15.81 -23.95 10.51
N GLY A 59 -14.76 -23.30 10.01
CA GLY A 59 -13.55 -23.96 9.50
C GLY A 59 -13.73 -24.76 8.20
N TRP A 60 -14.85 -24.62 7.49
CA TRP A 60 -15.08 -25.35 6.23
C TRP A 60 -14.33 -24.75 5.03
N LYS A 61 -13.93 -23.48 5.13
CA LYS A 61 -13.09 -22.83 4.13
C LYS A 61 -11.63 -23.02 4.51
N PRO A 62 -10.75 -23.36 3.54
CA PRO A 62 -9.32 -23.48 3.82
C PRO A 62 -8.74 -22.13 4.23
N ASP A 63 -7.78 -22.18 5.17
CA ASP A 63 -6.96 -21.03 5.54
C ASP A 63 -6.06 -20.62 4.35
N THR A 64 -5.75 -19.33 4.30
CA THR A 64 -4.75 -18.75 3.41
C THR A 64 -3.38 -18.75 4.10
N LYS A 65 -2.33 -19.12 3.38
CA LYS A 65 -0.94 -19.07 3.85
C LYS A 65 -0.12 -18.18 2.94
N LEU A 66 0.37 -17.07 3.49
CA LEU A 66 1.25 -16.14 2.79
C LEU A 66 2.70 -16.58 2.97
N VAL A 67 3.44 -16.67 1.86
CA VAL A 67 4.88 -16.90 1.84
C VAL A 67 5.56 -15.74 1.11
N VAL A 68 6.57 -15.16 1.74
CA VAL A 68 7.38 -14.08 1.18
C VAL A 68 8.59 -14.69 0.47
N LEU A 69 8.76 -14.42 -0.82
CA LEU A 69 10.02 -14.68 -1.51
C LEU A 69 10.92 -13.46 -1.29
N CYS A 70 11.96 -13.66 -0.49
CA CYS A 70 12.84 -12.59 -0.07
C CYS A 70 13.90 -12.29 -1.14
N LEU A 71 14.07 -10.99 -1.42
CA LEU A 71 15.07 -10.49 -2.36
C LEU A 71 16.45 -10.32 -1.71
N ASP A 72 16.54 -10.28 -0.38
CA ASP A 72 17.78 -10.16 0.38
C ASP A 72 17.74 -10.97 1.69
N GLU A 73 18.90 -11.15 2.33
CA GLU A 73 19.01 -11.94 3.57
C GLU A 73 18.29 -11.29 4.76
N ASN A 74 18.28 -9.95 4.83
CA ASN A 74 17.67 -9.21 5.92
C ASN A 74 16.12 -9.27 5.86
N CYS A 75 15.52 -9.43 4.68
CA CYS A 75 14.11 -9.78 4.53
C CYS A 75 13.78 -11.10 5.21
N VAL A 76 14.64 -12.13 5.06
CA VAL A 76 14.41 -13.44 5.70
C VAL A 76 14.44 -13.31 7.22
N GLN A 77 15.40 -12.55 7.75
CA GLN A 77 15.50 -12.27 9.18
C GLN A 77 14.25 -11.54 9.69
N LYS A 78 13.87 -10.44 9.06
CA LYS A 78 12.68 -9.65 9.44
C LYS A 78 11.39 -10.46 9.40
N CYS A 79 11.21 -11.28 8.36
CA CYS A 79 10.07 -12.18 8.29
C CYS A 79 10.06 -13.18 9.45
N ALA A 80 11.22 -13.77 9.79
CA ALA A 80 11.32 -14.69 10.92
C ALA A 80 11.01 -14.02 12.27
N GLU A 81 11.50 -12.81 12.51
CA GLU A 81 11.20 -12.00 13.71
C GLU A 81 9.71 -11.72 13.86
N ARG A 82 8.99 -11.60 12.74
CA ARG A 82 7.53 -11.37 12.69
C ARG A 82 6.69 -12.65 12.66
N GLY A 83 7.31 -13.83 12.62
CA GLY A 83 6.60 -15.11 12.48
C GLY A 83 5.99 -15.35 11.09
N MET A 84 6.49 -14.64 10.07
CA MET A 84 6.08 -14.80 8.67
C MET A 84 6.86 -15.93 7.99
N TYR A 85 6.21 -16.65 7.07
CA TYR A 85 6.89 -17.63 6.21
C TYR A 85 7.68 -16.90 5.14
N ALA A 86 8.99 -17.20 5.04
CA ALA A 86 9.87 -16.60 4.05
C ALA A 86 10.80 -17.64 3.42
N TYR A 87 11.09 -17.43 2.13
CA TYR A 87 12.04 -18.21 1.35
C TYR A 87 13.00 -17.28 0.60
N GLY A 88 14.30 -17.41 0.84
CA GLY A 88 15.35 -16.59 0.20
C GLY A 88 16.25 -17.37 -0.76
N GLY A 89 15.92 -18.62 -1.10
CA GLY A 89 16.81 -19.50 -1.87
C GLY A 89 17.07 -19.04 -3.31
N TYR A 90 16.11 -18.33 -3.93
CA TYR A 90 16.22 -17.91 -5.33
C TYR A 90 17.27 -16.84 -5.59
N GLU A 91 17.60 -15.99 -4.61
CA GLU A 91 18.58 -14.92 -4.81
C GLU A 91 19.95 -15.48 -5.18
N ARG A 92 20.30 -16.65 -4.65
CA ARG A 92 21.57 -17.35 -4.90
C ARG A 92 21.64 -18.00 -6.27
N THR A 93 20.51 -18.24 -6.92
CA THR A 93 20.41 -18.92 -8.22
C THR A 93 19.99 -17.98 -9.35
N ARG A 94 19.98 -16.67 -9.10
CA ARG A 94 19.54 -15.67 -10.07
C ARG A 94 20.46 -15.61 -11.29
N PRO A 95 19.94 -15.80 -12.51
CA PRO A 95 20.69 -15.49 -13.73
C PRO A 95 20.96 -13.99 -13.85
N GLU A 96 22.16 -13.63 -14.31
CA GLU A 96 22.57 -12.22 -14.45
C GLU A 96 21.66 -11.42 -15.38
N GLN A 97 21.07 -12.09 -16.39
CA GLN A 97 20.18 -11.50 -17.40
C GLN A 97 18.81 -11.11 -16.84
N ILE A 98 18.39 -11.66 -15.69
CA ILE A 98 17.05 -11.48 -15.15
C ILE A 98 17.09 -10.47 -14.01
N LEU A 99 16.15 -9.52 -14.03
CA LEU A 99 15.99 -8.52 -12.98
C LEU A 99 15.80 -9.19 -11.61
N ARG A 100 16.46 -8.64 -10.59
CA ARG A 100 16.40 -9.15 -9.21
C ARG A 100 14.97 -9.30 -8.68
N ALA A 101 14.15 -8.29 -8.91
CA ALA A 101 12.74 -8.29 -8.49
C ALA A 101 11.83 -9.21 -9.34
N THR A 102 12.34 -9.78 -10.43
CA THR A 102 11.56 -10.64 -11.34
C THR A 102 11.90 -12.13 -11.16
N TRP A 103 13.17 -12.45 -10.90
CA TRP A 103 13.63 -13.85 -10.86
C TRP A 103 12.87 -14.75 -9.87
N PRO A 104 12.71 -14.40 -8.58
CA PRO A 104 12.06 -15.29 -7.63
C PRO A 104 10.62 -15.64 -8.02
N LYS A 105 9.91 -14.72 -8.66
CA LYS A 105 8.55 -14.92 -9.17
C LYS A 105 8.52 -15.97 -10.28
N ILE A 106 9.35 -15.80 -11.31
CA ILE A 106 9.43 -16.72 -12.45
C ILE A 106 9.86 -18.11 -11.97
N ALA A 107 10.93 -18.18 -11.19
CA ALA A 107 11.47 -19.44 -10.68
C ALA A 107 10.44 -20.19 -9.83
N ALA A 108 9.79 -19.48 -8.88
CA ALA A 108 8.71 -20.04 -8.09
C ALA A 108 7.60 -20.62 -8.95
N PHE A 109 7.08 -19.85 -9.91
CA PHE A 109 5.96 -20.29 -10.73
C PHE A 109 6.28 -21.53 -11.56
N MET A 110 7.48 -21.60 -12.15
CA MET A 110 7.93 -22.78 -12.89
C MET A 110 8.02 -24.02 -12.00
N GLU A 111 8.47 -23.86 -10.76
CA GLU A 111 8.69 -24.95 -9.81
C GLU A 111 7.38 -25.48 -9.20
N ILE A 112 6.47 -24.59 -8.80
CA ILE A 112 5.31 -24.95 -7.96
C ILE A 112 4.00 -25.10 -8.71
N LEU A 113 3.78 -24.41 -9.83
CA LEU A 113 2.53 -24.52 -10.60
C LEU A 113 2.25 -25.93 -11.14
N PRO A 114 3.22 -26.82 -11.40
CA PRO A 114 2.91 -28.21 -11.72
C PRO A 114 2.09 -28.92 -10.64
N SER A 115 2.27 -28.58 -9.36
CA SER A 115 1.68 -29.29 -8.21
C SER A 115 0.67 -28.47 -7.40
N ARG A 116 0.80 -27.14 -7.37
CA ARG A 116 0.04 -26.22 -6.49
C ARG A 116 -0.55 -25.04 -7.25
N SER A 117 -1.81 -24.72 -6.95
CA SER A 117 -2.38 -23.43 -7.36
C SER A 117 -1.87 -22.37 -6.39
N LEU A 118 -1.65 -21.16 -6.88
CA LEU A 118 -1.16 -20.07 -6.05
C LEU A 118 -1.85 -18.76 -6.41
N PHE A 119 -1.81 -17.82 -5.49
CA PHE A 119 -2.21 -16.45 -5.70
C PHE A 119 -0.99 -15.56 -5.45
N PHE A 120 -0.46 -14.98 -6.52
CA PHE A 120 0.64 -14.04 -6.45
C PHE A 120 0.13 -12.61 -6.30
N ILE A 121 0.76 -11.89 -5.37
CA ILE A 121 0.38 -10.54 -4.95
C ILE A 121 1.67 -9.78 -4.66
N ASP A 122 1.97 -8.70 -5.39
CA ASP A 122 3.09 -7.81 -5.09
C ASP A 122 2.91 -7.15 -3.72
N ALA A 123 4.02 -6.81 -3.06
CA ALA A 123 3.99 -6.25 -1.70
C ALA A 123 3.38 -4.83 -1.63
N ASP A 124 3.17 -4.17 -2.77
CA ASP A 124 2.47 -2.89 -2.89
C ASP A 124 0.97 -3.03 -3.21
N VAL A 125 0.46 -4.25 -3.14
CA VAL A 125 -0.97 -4.53 -3.13
C VAL A 125 -1.47 -4.56 -1.68
N SER A 126 -2.57 -3.86 -1.41
CA SER A 126 -3.23 -3.84 -0.11
C SER A 126 -4.70 -4.22 -0.23
N PHE A 127 -5.24 -4.96 0.74
CA PHE A 127 -6.64 -5.41 0.75
C PHE A 127 -7.39 -4.76 1.91
N ALA A 128 -8.60 -4.29 1.63
CA ALA A 128 -9.56 -3.88 2.65
C ALA A 128 -10.58 -4.98 2.95
N LEU A 129 -10.83 -5.90 2.00
CA LEU A 129 -11.86 -6.92 2.09
C LEU A 129 -11.42 -8.27 1.50
N ASP A 130 -12.07 -9.34 1.93
CA ASP A 130 -11.90 -10.72 1.44
C ASP A 130 -12.14 -10.78 -0.08
N PRO A 131 -11.13 -11.15 -0.89
CA PRO A 131 -11.31 -11.23 -2.34
C PRO A 131 -12.03 -12.52 -2.78
N TYR A 132 -12.05 -13.57 -1.95
CA TYR A 132 -12.53 -14.90 -2.36
C TYR A 132 -13.99 -14.98 -2.81
N PRO A 133 -14.96 -14.22 -2.26
CA PRO A 133 -16.33 -14.19 -2.79
C PRO A 133 -16.40 -13.88 -4.29
N HIS A 134 -15.43 -13.11 -4.80
CA HIS A 134 -15.35 -12.72 -6.21
C HIS A 134 -14.41 -13.63 -7.03
N LEU A 135 -13.47 -14.32 -6.38
CA LEU A 135 -12.51 -15.21 -7.05
C LEU A 135 -12.97 -16.67 -7.12
N GLU A 136 -13.49 -17.24 -6.04
CA GLU A 136 -13.84 -18.68 -5.95
C GLU A 136 -14.78 -19.16 -7.08
N PRO A 137 -15.80 -18.38 -7.54
CA PRO A 137 -16.63 -18.79 -8.67
C PRO A 137 -15.84 -18.89 -9.99
N LEU A 138 -14.82 -18.05 -10.16
CA LEU A 138 -13.99 -17.97 -11.37
C LEU A 138 -12.85 -19.00 -11.35
N MET A 139 -12.29 -19.30 -10.17
CA MET A 139 -11.24 -20.29 -9.95
C MET A 139 -11.61 -21.72 -10.39
N LYS A 140 -12.88 -22.01 -10.69
CA LYS A 140 -13.31 -23.30 -11.29
C LYS A 140 -13.34 -23.29 -12.82
N ARG A 141 -13.44 -22.10 -13.41
CA ARG A 141 -13.69 -21.88 -14.84
C ARG A 141 -12.47 -21.46 -15.62
N PHE A 142 -11.53 -20.78 -14.97
CA PHE A 142 -10.35 -20.21 -15.62
C PHE A 142 -9.08 -20.80 -15.05
N ASP A 143 -8.00 -20.73 -15.82
CA ASP A 143 -6.68 -21.21 -15.42
C ASP A 143 -5.83 -20.06 -14.86
N ILE A 144 -6.13 -18.83 -15.29
CA ILE A 144 -5.53 -17.59 -14.80
C ILE A 144 -6.63 -16.59 -14.49
N LEU A 145 -6.59 -15.97 -13.31
CA LEU A 145 -7.31 -14.72 -13.01
C LEU A 145 -6.27 -13.62 -12.86
N ALA A 146 -6.42 -12.53 -13.59
CA ALA A 146 -5.47 -11.42 -13.54
C ALA A 146 -6.20 -10.10 -13.32
N GLN A 147 -5.46 -9.13 -12.76
CA GLN A 147 -5.93 -7.76 -12.68
C GLN A 147 -5.69 -7.06 -14.02
N GLU A 148 -6.62 -6.22 -14.45
CA GLU A 148 -6.43 -5.34 -15.61
C GLU A 148 -5.14 -4.52 -15.47
N ASN A 149 -4.49 -4.13 -16.57
CA ASN A 149 -3.48 -3.07 -16.52
C ASN A 149 -4.06 -1.78 -17.09
N ASP A 150 -3.55 -0.66 -16.61
CA ASP A 150 -3.97 0.64 -17.11
C ASP A 150 -3.47 0.93 -18.53
N ALA A 151 -2.42 0.21 -18.97
CA ALA A 151 -1.99 0.14 -20.36
C ALA A 151 -2.99 -0.70 -21.19
N PHE A 152 -3.53 -0.06 -22.22
CA PHE A 152 -4.74 -0.36 -22.99
C PHE A 152 -5.10 -1.82 -23.29
N GLU A 153 -4.14 -2.74 -23.40
CA GLU A 153 -4.34 -4.11 -23.90
C GLU A 153 -3.72 -5.22 -23.04
N HIS A 154 -2.99 -4.86 -21.99
CA HIS A 154 -2.27 -5.80 -21.12
C HIS A 154 -2.99 -5.99 -19.79
N PHE A 155 -2.73 -7.10 -19.13
CA PHE A 155 -3.09 -7.30 -17.72
C PHE A 155 -1.83 -7.22 -16.86
N ASN A 156 -2.02 -6.91 -15.58
CA ASN A 156 -0.92 -6.71 -14.64
C ASN A 156 -0.53 -8.06 -13.99
N THR A 157 0.78 -8.35 -13.92
CA THR A 157 1.28 -9.61 -13.34
C THR A 157 1.59 -9.51 -11.85
N GLY A 158 1.52 -8.32 -11.25
CA GLY A 158 1.65 -8.08 -9.81
C GLY A 158 0.46 -8.58 -8.99
N TRP A 159 -0.62 -8.98 -9.66
CA TRP A 159 -1.78 -9.59 -9.04
C TRP A 159 -2.32 -10.70 -9.95
N MET A 160 -2.16 -11.96 -9.54
CA MET A 160 -2.63 -13.10 -10.33
C MET A 160 -2.98 -14.32 -9.47
N TRP A 161 -4.16 -14.89 -9.69
CA TRP A 161 -4.41 -16.27 -9.30
C TRP A 161 -4.07 -17.20 -10.46
N LEU A 162 -3.30 -18.25 -10.17
CA LEU A 162 -2.81 -19.22 -11.13
C LEU A 162 -3.20 -20.63 -10.69
N ARG A 163 -3.95 -21.34 -11.55
CA ARG A 163 -4.32 -22.74 -11.32
C ARG A 163 -3.08 -23.63 -11.46
N LYS A 164 -2.97 -24.66 -10.61
CA LYS A 164 -2.02 -25.75 -10.86
C LYS A 164 -2.20 -26.37 -12.26
N GLY A 165 -1.10 -26.59 -12.94
CA GLY A 165 -1.05 -27.31 -14.21
C GLY A 165 0.23 -27.02 -14.99
N HIS A 166 0.71 -28.04 -15.70
CA HIS A 166 1.91 -27.94 -16.53
C HIS A 166 1.83 -26.83 -17.58
N LYS A 167 0.66 -26.60 -18.20
CA LYS A 167 0.49 -25.53 -19.20
C LYS A 167 0.73 -24.12 -18.65
N VAL A 168 0.34 -23.87 -17.39
CA VAL A 168 0.58 -22.56 -16.75
C VAL A 168 2.08 -22.43 -16.44
N ALA A 169 2.71 -23.49 -15.94
CA ALA A 169 4.15 -23.53 -15.70
C ALA A 169 4.97 -23.36 -17.00
N GLU A 170 4.53 -23.96 -18.11
CA GLU A 170 5.14 -23.83 -19.44
C GLU A 170 5.07 -22.39 -19.96
N ALA A 171 3.95 -21.68 -19.74
CA ALA A 171 3.85 -20.27 -20.10
C ALA A 171 4.90 -19.42 -19.36
N TRP A 172 5.14 -19.69 -18.07
CA TRP A 172 6.19 -19.00 -17.31
C TRP A 172 7.61 -19.44 -17.69
N ARG A 173 7.79 -20.68 -18.14
CA ARG A 173 9.05 -21.13 -18.74
C ARG A 173 9.33 -20.38 -20.05
N GLU A 174 8.32 -20.11 -20.86
CA GLU A 174 8.49 -19.29 -22.06
C GLU A 174 8.90 -17.85 -21.72
N VAL A 175 8.32 -17.25 -20.68
CA VAL A 175 8.76 -15.94 -20.15
C VAL A 175 10.23 -15.98 -19.73
N PHE A 176 10.65 -17.02 -18.99
CA PHE A 176 12.05 -17.21 -18.62
C PHE A 176 12.97 -17.24 -19.84
N GLU A 177 12.64 -18.03 -20.87
CA GLU A 177 13.43 -18.12 -22.10
C GLU A 177 13.49 -16.79 -22.86
N MET A 178 12.43 -15.98 -22.82
CA MET A 178 12.43 -14.63 -23.39
C MET A 178 13.34 -13.68 -22.59
N ASP A 179 13.26 -13.68 -21.26
CA ASP A 179 14.11 -12.84 -20.40
C ASP A 179 15.59 -13.19 -20.51
N MET A 180 15.93 -14.47 -20.73
CA MET A 180 17.31 -14.91 -20.98
C MET A 180 17.88 -14.38 -22.31
N ARG A 181 17.02 -14.06 -23.29
CA ARG A 181 17.45 -13.48 -24.58
C ARG A 181 17.55 -11.96 -24.53
N SER A 182 16.59 -11.32 -23.84
CA SER A 182 16.54 -9.88 -23.68
C SER A 182 15.84 -9.56 -22.38
N THR A 183 16.56 -8.92 -21.45
CA THR A 183 16.00 -8.48 -20.17
C THR A 183 14.76 -7.62 -20.40
N SER A 184 13.63 -8.03 -19.82
CA SER A 184 12.38 -7.29 -19.85
C SER A 184 11.69 -7.34 -18.48
N ARG A 185 10.61 -6.60 -18.31
CA ARG A 185 9.70 -6.82 -17.17
C ARG A 185 8.83 -8.03 -17.49
N ASP A 186 8.63 -8.92 -16.53
CA ASP A 186 7.83 -10.15 -16.68
C ASP A 186 6.43 -9.89 -17.21
N GLN A 187 5.83 -8.76 -16.83
CA GLN A 187 4.52 -8.35 -17.33
C GLN A 187 4.47 -8.26 -18.85
N TYR A 188 5.48 -7.67 -19.49
CA TYR A 188 5.51 -7.51 -20.93
C TYR A 188 5.59 -8.90 -21.61
N ASN A 189 6.60 -9.69 -21.22
CA ASN A 189 6.83 -11.00 -21.81
C ASN A 189 5.66 -11.97 -21.56
N PHE A 190 5.01 -11.93 -20.39
CA PHE A 190 3.88 -12.80 -20.11
C PHE A 190 2.63 -12.42 -20.91
N ASN A 191 2.39 -11.12 -21.14
CA ASN A 191 1.31 -10.68 -22.04
C ASN A 191 1.56 -11.14 -23.49
N ASP A 192 2.82 -11.12 -23.95
CA ASP A 192 3.22 -11.65 -25.27
C ASP A 192 3.00 -13.16 -25.39
N VAL A 193 3.42 -13.94 -24.38
CA VAL A 193 3.20 -15.39 -24.30
C VAL A 193 1.71 -15.74 -24.38
N LEU A 194 0.87 -14.99 -23.65
CA LEU A 194 -0.58 -15.21 -23.69
C LEU A 194 -1.27 -14.59 -24.90
N ASP A 195 -0.56 -13.76 -25.68
CA ASP A 195 -1.08 -13.04 -26.84
C ASP A 195 -2.31 -12.19 -26.43
N SER A 196 -2.21 -11.54 -25.27
CA SER A 196 -3.36 -10.92 -24.59
C SER A 196 -3.96 -9.78 -25.40
N GLY A 197 -3.14 -8.90 -25.98
CA GLY A 197 -3.61 -7.70 -26.68
C GLY A 197 -4.63 -8.01 -27.78
N PRO A 198 -4.25 -8.75 -28.84
CA PRO A 198 -5.16 -9.10 -29.93
C PRO A 198 -6.39 -9.90 -29.48
N ARG A 199 -6.24 -10.78 -28.48
CA ARG A 199 -7.32 -11.67 -28.02
C ARG A 199 -8.38 -10.98 -27.21
N ARG A 200 -8.05 -9.83 -26.63
CA ARG A 200 -8.95 -9.04 -25.76
C ARG A 200 -9.74 -7.99 -26.52
N LEU A 201 -9.40 -7.72 -27.78
CA LEU A 201 -10.15 -6.80 -28.63
C LEU A 201 -11.53 -7.37 -28.98
N HIS A 202 -12.53 -6.49 -29.01
CA HIS A 202 -13.79 -6.73 -29.72
C HIS A 202 -13.53 -6.69 -31.24
N ASP A 203 -14.39 -7.32 -32.05
CA ASP A 203 -14.16 -7.61 -33.48
C ASP A 203 -13.54 -6.47 -34.31
N GLU A 204 -12.90 -6.82 -35.44
CA GLU A 204 -11.89 -6.07 -36.22
C GLU A 204 -12.14 -4.59 -36.57
N GLY A 205 -13.33 -4.03 -36.32
CA GLY A 205 -13.71 -2.67 -36.72
C GLY A 205 -13.24 -1.56 -35.79
N ASP A 206 -12.91 -1.83 -34.53
CA ASP A 206 -12.53 -0.78 -33.58
C ASP A 206 -11.56 -1.27 -32.50
N LYS A 207 -10.26 -1.24 -32.83
CA LYS A 207 -9.15 -1.62 -31.92
C LYS A 207 -9.06 -0.74 -30.67
N GLY A 208 -9.93 0.27 -30.53
CA GLY A 208 -10.01 1.20 -29.40
C GLY A 208 -11.25 1.06 -28.50
N ARG A 209 -12.17 0.13 -28.78
CA ARG A 209 -13.45 0.08 -28.06
C ARG A 209 -13.33 -0.51 -26.66
N ARG A 210 -13.75 0.26 -25.64
CA ARG A 210 -13.88 -0.18 -24.24
C ARG A 210 -15.32 -0.59 -23.88
N PRO A 211 -15.52 -1.46 -22.86
CA PRO A 211 -14.48 -2.25 -22.17
C PRO A 211 -13.88 -3.32 -23.10
N LEU A 212 -12.67 -3.78 -22.82
CA LEU A 212 -12.09 -4.96 -23.49
C LEU A 212 -12.79 -6.24 -23.03
N LYS A 213 -12.58 -7.34 -23.78
CA LYS A 213 -12.98 -8.68 -23.32
C LYS A 213 -12.23 -9.03 -22.04
N SER A 214 -12.99 -9.34 -21.00
CA SER A 214 -12.45 -9.91 -19.76
C SER A 214 -12.02 -11.36 -19.93
N ASP A 215 -12.70 -12.11 -20.80
CA ASP A 215 -12.45 -13.54 -20.99
C ASP A 215 -11.74 -13.78 -22.32
N PHE A 216 -10.67 -14.57 -22.30
CA PHE A 216 -10.03 -15.05 -23.54
C PHE A 216 -9.32 -16.40 -23.33
N VAL A 217 -8.97 -17.03 -24.45
CA VAL A 217 -8.17 -18.26 -24.47
C VAL A 217 -6.84 -17.95 -25.14
N ALA A 218 -5.73 -18.11 -24.41
CA ALA A 218 -4.37 -17.88 -24.88
C ALA A 218 -3.96 -18.88 -25.98
N LYS A 219 -2.84 -18.60 -26.67
CA LYS A 219 -2.29 -19.45 -27.75
C LYS A 219 -2.11 -20.92 -27.34
N ASN A 220 -1.67 -21.16 -26.11
CA ASN A 220 -1.46 -22.49 -25.55
C ASN A 220 -2.73 -23.14 -24.95
N GLY A 221 -3.89 -22.50 -25.11
CA GLY A 221 -5.19 -22.99 -24.65
C GLY A 221 -5.54 -22.67 -23.20
N LEU A 222 -4.74 -21.86 -22.50
CA LEU A 222 -5.08 -21.40 -21.15
C LEU A 222 -6.28 -20.45 -21.19
N ARG A 223 -7.25 -20.67 -20.30
CA ARG A 223 -8.41 -19.78 -20.14
C ARG A 223 -8.06 -18.68 -19.15
N VAL A 224 -8.14 -17.44 -19.57
CA VAL A 224 -7.77 -16.26 -18.78
C VAL A 224 -9.03 -15.43 -18.53
N HIS A 225 -9.16 -14.92 -17.32
CA HIS A 225 -10.16 -13.93 -16.94
C HIS A 225 -9.50 -12.69 -16.33
N VAL A 226 -9.82 -11.52 -16.85
CA VAL A 226 -9.39 -10.23 -16.31
C VAL A 226 -10.51 -9.63 -15.47
N LEU A 227 -10.18 -9.34 -14.21
CA LEU A 227 -11.15 -8.99 -13.18
C LEU A 227 -11.74 -7.57 -13.34
N ASP A 228 -12.91 -7.36 -12.72
CA ASP A 228 -13.60 -6.06 -12.70
C ASP A 228 -12.74 -4.99 -11.98
N THR A 229 -12.32 -3.98 -12.74
CA THR A 229 -11.52 -2.84 -12.25
C THR A 229 -12.22 -1.98 -11.19
N ARG A 230 -13.53 -2.14 -10.98
CA ARG A 230 -14.24 -1.47 -9.88
C ARG A 230 -13.94 -2.12 -8.54
N LEU A 231 -13.75 -3.44 -8.54
CA LEU A 231 -13.51 -4.24 -7.34
C LEU A 231 -12.00 -4.42 -7.10
N PHE A 232 -11.24 -4.74 -8.14
CA PHE A 232 -9.79 -4.97 -8.09
C PHE A 232 -9.06 -3.76 -8.68
N ARG A 233 -8.95 -2.70 -7.89
CA ARG A 233 -8.52 -1.38 -8.36
C ARG A 233 -7.02 -1.35 -8.61
N VAL A 234 -6.67 -1.03 -9.86
CA VAL A 234 -5.34 -0.56 -10.21
C VAL A 234 -5.31 0.94 -9.92
N TYR A 235 -4.41 1.37 -9.06
CA TYR A 235 -4.21 2.77 -8.76
C TYR A 235 -3.05 3.31 -9.59
N HIS A 236 -3.38 4.20 -10.52
CA HIS A 236 -2.42 5.10 -11.13
C HIS A 236 -2.73 6.51 -10.63
N GLN A 237 -1.72 7.25 -10.14
CA GLN A 237 -1.88 8.69 -9.93
C GLN A 237 -2.22 9.30 -11.29
N ARG A 238 -3.46 9.73 -11.47
CA ARG A 238 -3.97 10.28 -12.73
C ARG A 238 -4.65 11.61 -12.49
N VAL A 239 -4.54 12.47 -13.50
CA VAL A 239 -5.18 13.79 -13.66
C VAL A 239 -6.70 13.80 -13.42
N ASN A 240 -7.37 12.66 -13.55
CA ASN A 240 -8.81 12.54 -13.35
C ASN A 240 -9.10 11.44 -12.33
N ASP A 241 -9.08 11.78 -11.04
CA ASP A 241 -9.67 11.00 -9.95
C ASP A 241 -11.19 10.90 -10.15
N TYR A 242 -11.61 10.15 -11.17
CA TYR A 242 -13.01 9.77 -11.33
C TYR A 242 -13.35 8.80 -10.21
N VAL A 243 -13.93 9.40 -9.16
CA VAL A 243 -14.74 8.81 -8.10
C VAL A 243 -13.90 7.89 -7.21
N ALA A 244 -13.74 8.27 -5.95
CA ALA A 244 -13.45 7.36 -4.87
C ALA A 244 -14.38 6.14 -5.02
N ARG A 245 -13.87 5.04 -5.58
CA ARG A 245 -14.65 3.81 -5.77
C ARG A 245 -14.71 3.14 -4.42
N HIS A 246 -15.65 3.58 -3.59
CA HIS A 246 -15.84 3.16 -2.20
C HIS A 246 -16.06 1.63 -2.04
N ASP A 247 -16.31 0.91 -3.14
CA ASP A 247 -16.55 -0.53 -3.18
C ASP A 247 -15.31 -1.39 -3.52
N SER A 248 -14.14 -0.76 -3.68
CA SER A 248 -12.87 -1.43 -3.97
C SER A 248 -12.45 -2.36 -2.83
N MET A 249 -12.19 -3.64 -3.10
CA MET A 249 -11.68 -4.60 -2.09
C MET A 249 -10.16 -4.59 -1.97
N GLN A 250 -9.48 -4.12 -3.02
CA GLN A 250 -8.03 -4.15 -3.13
C GLN A 250 -7.54 -2.92 -3.89
N LEU A 251 -6.40 -2.39 -3.43
CA LEU A 251 -5.66 -1.30 -4.03
C LEU A 251 -4.30 -1.83 -4.48
N HIS A 252 -3.96 -1.66 -5.76
CA HIS A 252 -2.64 -1.97 -6.30
C HIS A 252 -1.95 -0.70 -6.81
N MET A 253 -0.85 -0.32 -6.17
CA MET A 253 -0.04 0.83 -6.58
C MET A 253 0.94 0.45 -7.69
N THR A 254 0.44 0.32 -8.93
CA THR A 254 1.25 -0.13 -10.08
C THR A 254 2.18 0.92 -10.65
N CYS A 255 2.01 2.18 -10.25
CA CYS A 255 2.76 3.30 -10.80
C CYS A 255 3.37 4.17 -9.71
N ALA A 256 4.45 4.86 -10.08
CA ALA A 256 5.50 5.39 -9.22
C ALA A 256 6.46 4.31 -8.70
N ASP A 257 7.66 4.21 -9.28
CA ASP A 257 8.79 3.44 -8.74
C ASP A 257 9.38 4.13 -7.47
N ASP A 258 8.48 4.54 -6.57
CA ASP A 258 8.73 5.24 -5.31
C ASP A 258 8.05 4.46 -4.17
N ALA A 259 8.87 3.79 -3.35
CA ALA A 259 8.38 2.97 -2.25
C ALA A 259 7.58 3.78 -1.22
N SER A 260 7.95 5.06 -0.98
CA SER A 260 7.27 5.89 0.02
C SER A 260 5.81 6.14 -0.37
N VAL A 261 5.55 6.41 -1.65
CA VAL A 261 4.20 6.60 -2.18
C VAL A 261 3.39 5.30 -2.11
N LYS A 262 4.01 4.18 -2.52
CA LYS A 262 3.38 2.84 -2.48
C LYS A 262 2.95 2.42 -1.08
N LEU A 263 3.63 2.90 -0.04
CA LEU A 263 3.30 2.61 1.36
C LEU A 263 2.35 3.64 1.99
N PHE A 264 2.35 4.88 1.51
CA PHE A 264 1.53 5.96 2.07
C PHE A 264 0.10 5.97 1.52
N VAL A 265 -0.07 5.82 0.20
CA VAL A 265 -1.40 5.89 -0.44
C VAL A 265 -2.38 4.83 0.11
N PRO A 266 -1.99 3.56 0.33
CA PRO A 266 -2.88 2.59 0.95
C PRO A 266 -3.37 2.99 2.35
N LYS A 267 -2.58 3.76 3.12
CA LYS A 267 -3.01 4.30 4.41
C LYS A 267 -4.08 5.37 4.21
N VAL A 268 -3.84 6.33 3.31
CA VAL A 268 -4.80 7.40 2.96
C VAL A 268 -6.15 6.81 2.52
N GLU A 269 -6.12 5.73 1.75
CA GLU A 269 -7.32 5.09 1.19
C GLU A 269 -7.97 4.07 2.14
N GLY A 270 -7.37 3.78 3.30
CA GLY A 270 -7.93 2.85 4.31
C GLY A 270 -7.75 1.36 4.00
N PHE A 271 -6.73 1.00 3.21
CA PHE A 271 -6.34 -0.38 2.86
C PHE A 271 -5.18 -0.91 3.72
N TRP A 272 -4.63 -0.09 4.62
CA TRP A 272 -3.56 -0.51 5.52
C TRP A 272 -4.12 -1.24 6.75
N SER A 273 -3.48 -2.33 7.14
CA SER A 273 -3.78 -3.10 8.36
C SER A 273 -3.04 -2.52 9.57
N ASP A 274 -3.32 -3.03 10.77
CA ASP A 274 -2.66 -2.60 12.01
C ASP A 274 -1.24 -3.19 12.17
N VAL A 275 -0.36 -2.89 11.22
CA VAL A 275 1.05 -3.27 11.26
C VAL A 275 1.75 -2.50 12.38
N ASP A 276 2.49 -3.21 13.24
CA ASP A 276 3.23 -2.63 14.38
C ASP A 276 2.39 -1.75 15.32
N ALA A 277 1.09 -2.09 15.42
CA ALA A 277 0.09 -1.34 16.18
C ALA A 277 -0.12 0.10 15.68
N TYR A 278 0.06 0.33 14.38
CA TYR A 278 -0.13 1.62 13.71
C TYR A 278 -1.45 2.30 14.09
N TYR A 279 -2.54 1.53 14.20
CA TYR A 279 -3.89 2.00 14.54
C TYR A 279 -4.33 1.62 15.96
N SER A 280 -3.86 0.50 16.52
CA SER A 280 -4.29 0.06 17.86
C SER A 280 -3.57 0.76 19.03
N ARG A 281 -2.46 1.45 18.76
CA ARG A 281 -1.74 2.32 19.69
C ARG A 281 -1.59 3.74 19.09
N PRO A 282 -2.68 4.51 19.01
CA PRO A 282 -2.62 5.84 18.41
C PRO A 282 -1.72 6.77 19.22
N PRO A 283 -0.83 7.54 18.57
CA PRO A 283 0.00 8.53 19.25
C PRO A 283 -0.83 9.75 19.66
N THR A 284 -0.22 10.65 20.42
CA THR A 284 -0.76 12.00 20.58
C THR A 284 -0.67 12.76 19.25
N LEU A 285 -1.69 13.55 18.95
CA LEU A 285 -1.88 14.14 17.64
C LEU A 285 -1.80 15.67 17.69
N ILE A 286 -1.26 16.25 16.62
CA ILE A 286 -1.45 17.64 16.26
C ILE A 286 -2.00 17.72 14.83
N SER A 287 -2.93 18.62 14.60
CA SER A 287 -3.55 18.84 13.29
C SER A 287 -3.93 20.30 13.10
N VAL A 288 -4.36 20.64 11.89
CA VAL A 288 -4.94 21.93 11.55
C VAL A 288 -6.31 21.73 10.91
N ASP A 289 -7.23 22.68 11.08
CA ASP A 289 -8.56 22.61 10.50
C ASP A 289 -8.58 22.81 8.98
N VAL A 290 -7.84 23.80 8.49
CA VAL A 290 -7.80 24.21 7.09
C VAL A 290 -6.36 24.57 6.71
N LEU A 291 -5.98 24.19 5.50
CA LEU A 291 -4.78 24.70 4.84
C LEU A 291 -5.22 25.50 3.62
N SER A 292 -5.07 26.81 3.68
CA SER A 292 -5.46 27.72 2.59
C SER A 292 -4.50 28.90 2.51
N GLY A 293 -4.09 29.26 1.30
CA GLY A 293 -3.27 30.44 1.07
C GLY A 293 -2.45 30.35 -0.22
N THR A 294 -1.52 31.29 -0.36
CA THR A 294 -0.51 31.23 -1.43
C THR A 294 0.45 30.05 -1.24
N GLN A 295 1.24 29.69 -2.25
CA GLN A 295 2.28 28.65 -2.08
C GLN A 295 3.23 28.97 -0.92
N ALA A 296 3.57 30.26 -0.76
CA ALA A 296 4.43 30.73 0.33
C ALA A 296 3.75 30.61 1.71
N ASP A 297 2.45 30.93 1.78
CA ASP A 297 1.65 30.74 3.00
C ASP A 297 1.62 29.26 3.40
N LEU A 298 1.29 28.37 2.46
CA LEU A 298 1.23 26.94 2.69
C LEU A 298 2.59 26.36 3.11
N ALA A 299 3.68 26.83 2.50
CA ALA A 299 5.03 26.47 2.91
C ALA A 299 5.27 26.84 4.38
N GLN A 300 5.03 28.10 4.74
CA GLN A 300 5.27 28.60 6.09
C GLN A 300 4.38 27.88 7.13
N LEU A 301 3.09 27.70 6.84
CA LEU A 301 2.16 26.96 7.70
C LEU A 301 2.62 25.52 7.91
N PHE A 302 3.04 24.84 6.84
CA PHE A 302 3.50 23.46 6.95
C PHE A 302 4.77 23.35 7.81
N ARG A 303 5.70 24.29 7.70
CA ARG A 303 6.89 24.37 8.57
C ARG A 303 6.53 24.61 10.03
N ILE A 304 5.58 25.50 10.30
CA ILE A 304 5.06 25.75 11.65
C ILE A 304 4.47 24.45 12.23
N LEU A 305 3.69 23.73 11.44
CA LEU A 305 3.08 22.47 11.87
C LEU A 305 4.12 21.39 12.17
N LEU A 306 5.15 21.26 11.34
CA LEU A 306 6.26 20.33 11.58
C LEU A 306 7.05 20.70 12.83
N ALA A 307 7.35 21.99 13.03
CA ALA A 307 8.03 22.46 14.24
C ALA A 307 7.17 22.23 15.49
N ALA A 308 5.88 22.56 15.43
CA ALA A 308 4.95 22.31 16.52
C ALA A 308 4.85 20.82 16.85
N ALA A 309 4.79 19.94 15.84
CA ALA A 309 4.78 18.49 16.02
C ALA A 309 6.07 17.99 16.69
N HIS A 310 7.24 18.47 16.23
CA HIS A 310 8.54 18.16 16.82
C HIS A 310 8.60 18.52 18.31
N TYR A 311 8.39 19.82 18.63
CA TYR A 311 8.55 20.31 20.00
C TYR A 311 7.48 19.82 20.97
N SER A 312 6.31 19.43 20.47
CA SER A 312 5.26 18.82 21.30
C SER A 312 5.34 17.30 21.36
N SER A 313 6.28 16.67 20.63
CA SER A 313 6.37 15.21 20.48
C SER A 313 5.04 14.57 20.04
N ARG A 314 4.32 15.25 19.15
CA ARG A 314 3.03 14.80 18.59
C ARG A 314 3.21 14.37 17.15
N ALA A 315 2.40 13.41 16.72
CA ALA A 315 2.31 13.06 15.32
C ALA A 315 1.46 14.09 14.57
N LEU A 316 1.90 14.49 13.37
CA LEU A 316 1.23 15.45 12.53
C LEU A 316 0.22 14.75 11.61
N ILE A 317 -1.01 15.26 11.60
CA ILE A 317 -2.04 14.95 10.60
C ILE A 317 -2.41 16.24 9.88
N LEU A 318 -2.38 16.23 8.55
CA LEU A 318 -2.89 17.31 7.72
C LEU A 318 -4.37 17.06 7.36
N PRO A 319 -5.16 18.12 7.06
CA PRO A 319 -6.48 17.94 6.47
C PRO A 319 -6.39 17.17 5.15
N GLU A 320 -7.52 16.60 4.68
CA GLU A 320 -7.55 15.82 3.44
C GLU A 320 -7.14 16.65 2.21
N SER A 321 -7.41 17.95 2.22
CA SER A 321 -7.11 18.87 1.14
C SER A 321 -6.51 20.19 1.63
N ALA A 322 -5.81 20.86 0.71
CA ALA A 322 -5.33 22.22 0.85
C ALA A 322 -5.84 23.06 -0.33
N THR A 323 -6.09 24.35 -0.08
CA THR A 323 -6.51 25.34 -1.08
C THR A 323 -5.33 26.25 -1.41
N VAL A 324 -4.92 26.28 -2.68
CA VAL A 324 -3.82 27.10 -3.18
C VAL A 324 -4.41 28.27 -3.98
N THR A 325 -4.16 29.50 -3.55
CA THR A 325 -4.85 30.69 -4.08
C THR A 325 -4.10 31.41 -5.20
N ASP A 326 -2.84 31.08 -5.43
CA ASP A 326 -1.93 31.70 -6.41
C ASP A 326 -1.43 30.71 -7.47
N LEU A 327 -2.16 29.62 -7.72
CA LEU A 327 -1.91 28.80 -8.90
C LEU A 327 -2.28 29.59 -10.15
N LEU A 328 -1.43 29.50 -11.19
CA LEU A 328 -1.67 30.12 -12.49
C LEU A 328 -3.04 29.70 -13.05
N ASP A 329 -3.69 30.57 -13.84
CA ASP A 329 -4.99 30.30 -14.49
C ASP A 329 -5.03 29.01 -15.34
N SER A 330 -3.86 28.47 -15.71
CA SER A 330 -3.70 27.20 -16.43
C SER A 330 -3.77 25.95 -15.53
N SER A 331 -3.81 26.10 -14.20
CA SER A 331 -3.92 24.98 -13.26
C SER A 331 -5.39 24.56 -13.10
N PRO A 332 -5.72 23.27 -13.27
CA PRO A 332 -7.10 22.81 -13.35
C PRO A 332 -7.88 22.86 -12.02
N THR A 333 -7.22 22.88 -10.85
CA THR A 333 -7.89 22.95 -9.54
C THR A 333 -7.08 23.70 -8.47
N ALA A 334 -7.73 24.69 -7.83
CA ALA A 334 -7.20 25.39 -6.65
C ALA A 334 -7.21 24.51 -5.38
N ILE A 335 -8.10 23.52 -5.32
CA ILE A 335 -8.18 22.56 -4.20
C ILE A 335 -7.45 21.28 -4.60
N ARG A 336 -6.54 20.83 -3.75
CA ARG A 336 -5.71 19.63 -3.97
C ARG A 336 -5.68 18.76 -2.72
N ALA A 337 -5.56 17.45 -2.89
CA ALA A 337 -5.33 16.56 -1.76
C ALA A 337 -4.01 16.94 -1.04
N ALA A 338 -3.97 16.89 0.29
CA ALA A 338 -2.80 17.37 1.03
C ALA A 338 -1.53 16.56 0.72
N HIS A 339 -1.67 15.26 0.48
CA HIS A 339 -0.58 14.38 0.05
C HIS A 339 -0.11 14.64 -1.40
N SER A 340 -0.85 15.46 -2.14
CA SER A 340 -0.50 15.98 -3.47
C SER A 340 -0.01 17.43 -3.45
N THR A 341 -0.06 18.08 -2.28
CA THR A 341 0.41 19.45 -2.04
C THR A 341 1.73 19.47 -1.27
N PHE A 342 1.93 18.48 -0.39
CA PHE A 342 3.14 18.34 0.42
C PHE A 342 3.74 16.93 0.24
N PRO A 343 5.08 16.78 0.38
CA PRO A 343 5.78 15.49 0.22
C PRO A 343 5.57 14.57 1.44
N LEU A 344 4.29 14.28 1.76
CA LEU A 344 3.89 13.54 2.97
C LEU A 344 4.35 12.09 2.92
N SER A 345 4.37 11.47 1.74
CA SER A 345 4.82 10.09 1.61
C SER A 345 6.27 9.92 2.03
N GLN A 346 7.14 10.86 1.62
CA GLN A 346 8.56 10.85 2.00
C GLN A 346 8.73 11.18 3.49
N LEU A 347 7.98 12.16 3.99
CA LEU A 347 8.06 12.57 5.41
C LEU A 347 7.50 11.54 6.38
N ALA A 348 6.57 10.69 5.95
CA ALA A 348 5.98 9.63 6.75
C ALA A 348 6.83 8.35 6.84
N MET A 349 7.98 8.31 6.15
CA MET A 349 8.90 7.18 6.23
C MET A 349 9.54 7.10 7.64
N PRO A 350 9.79 5.89 8.17
CA PRO A 350 10.33 5.72 9.53
C PRO A 350 11.68 6.39 9.77
N ASP A 351 12.48 6.56 8.72
CA ASP A 351 13.82 7.13 8.69
C ASP A 351 13.83 8.60 8.23
N SER A 352 12.67 9.26 8.19
CA SER A 352 12.57 10.69 7.87
C SER A 352 13.53 11.52 8.74
N PRO A 353 14.45 12.29 8.15
CA PRO A 353 15.50 12.98 8.89
C PRO A 353 14.99 14.15 9.73
N LEU A 354 13.75 14.59 9.52
CA LEU A 354 13.10 15.58 10.39
C LEU A 354 12.75 15.02 11.77
N GLY A 355 12.67 13.69 11.94
CA GLY A 355 12.26 13.07 13.20
C GLY A 355 10.82 13.43 13.61
N VAL A 356 10.00 13.90 12.67
CA VAL A 356 8.59 14.22 12.88
C VAL A 356 7.75 13.07 12.33
N ARG A 357 6.88 12.50 13.16
CA ARG A 357 5.97 11.44 12.73
C ARG A 357 4.79 12.05 11.97
N VAL A 358 4.74 11.84 10.66
CA VAL A 358 3.59 12.23 9.81
C VAL A 358 2.67 11.03 9.59
N LEU A 359 1.37 11.26 9.73
CA LEU A 359 0.31 10.27 9.52
C LEU A 359 -0.58 10.67 8.34
N GLU A 360 -1.34 9.73 7.79
CA GLU A 360 -2.28 10.03 6.71
C GLU A 360 -3.43 10.94 7.16
N PRO A 361 -4.03 11.73 6.26
CA PRO A 361 -5.10 12.66 6.62
C PRO A 361 -6.30 12.02 7.33
N ARG A 362 -6.65 10.78 6.97
CA ARG A 362 -7.80 10.03 7.52
C ARG A 362 -7.45 9.12 8.69
N TYR A 363 -6.27 9.31 9.31
CA TYR A 363 -5.77 8.44 10.38
C TYR A 363 -6.75 8.26 11.54
N VAL A 364 -7.40 9.35 12.00
CA VAL A 364 -8.37 9.29 13.09
C VAL A 364 -9.53 8.34 12.78
N GLU A 365 -10.06 8.40 11.56
CA GLU A 365 -11.16 7.53 11.11
C GLU A 365 -10.71 6.06 11.03
N HIS A 366 -9.55 5.81 10.41
CA HIS A 366 -9.02 4.46 10.25
C HIS A 366 -8.64 3.83 11.59
N ALA A 367 -7.99 4.59 12.48
CA ALA A 367 -7.65 4.16 13.82
C ALA A 367 -8.91 3.81 14.64
N ALA A 368 -9.93 4.66 14.59
CA ALA A 368 -11.19 4.40 15.27
C ALA A 368 -11.88 3.12 14.73
N ALA A 369 -11.94 2.94 13.41
CA ALA A 369 -12.50 1.75 12.80
C ALA A 369 -11.76 0.48 13.22
N HIS A 370 -10.43 0.52 13.26
CA HIS A 370 -9.62 -0.62 13.71
C HIS A 370 -9.82 -0.91 15.21
N LEU A 371 -9.82 0.12 16.06
CA LEU A 371 -10.05 -0.02 17.50
C LEU A 371 -11.42 -0.64 17.80
N LEU A 372 -12.44 -0.35 16.99
CA LEU A 372 -13.79 -0.93 17.07
C LEU A 372 -13.93 -2.28 16.36
N GLY A 373 -12.84 -2.81 15.79
CA GLY A 373 -12.81 -4.10 15.13
C GLY A 373 -13.54 -4.11 13.78
N LYS A 374 -13.14 -3.28 12.83
CA LYS A 374 -13.61 -3.39 11.43
C LYS A 374 -13.36 -4.81 10.88
N SER A 375 -14.37 -5.41 10.27
CA SER A 375 -14.28 -6.72 9.63
C SER A 375 -13.64 -6.63 8.23
N VAL A 376 -12.85 -7.64 7.86
CA VAL A 376 -12.39 -7.82 6.47
C VAL A 376 -13.35 -8.65 5.62
N LEU A 377 -14.41 -9.23 6.20
CA LEU A 377 -15.45 -9.95 5.45
C LEU A 377 -16.58 -9.02 4.99
N ASP A 378 -16.82 -7.94 5.74
CA ASP A 378 -17.87 -6.95 5.47
C ASP A 378 -17.48 -5.60 6.10
N SER A 379 -17.19 -4.60 5.28
CA SER A 379 -16.73 -3.27 5.74
C SER A 379 -17.77 -2.53 6.58
N ALA A 380 -19.05 -2.89 6.49
CA ALA A 380 -20.13 -2.29 7.25
C ALA A 380 -20.30 -2.94 8.65
N ARG A 381 -19.52 -3.98 8.97
CA ARG A 381 -19.65 -4.75 10.21
C ARG A 381 -18.38 -4.74 11.04
N ARG A 382 -18.58 -5.08 12.32
CA ARG A 382 -17.49 -5.46 13.21
C ARG A 382 -17.12 -6.93 13.01
N ARG A 383 -15.89 -7.29 13.34
CA ARG A 383 -15.44 -8.69 13.42
C ARG A 383 -16.32 -9.46 14.39
N GLU A 384 -16.76 -10.65 13.97
CA GLU A 384 -17.55 -11.59 14.77
C GLU A 384 -16.71 -12.79 15.22
N ASP A 385 -15.38 -12.73 15.09
CA ASP A 385 -14.44 -13.82 15.38
C ASP A 385 -14.11 -13.98 16.87
N GLY A 386 -14.90 -13.40 17.77
CA GLY A 386 -14.65 -13.39 19.21
C GLY A 386 -13.45 -12.53 19.62
N TRP A 387 -12.85 -11.79 18.68
CA TRP A 387 -11.69 -10.93 18.94
C TRP A 387 -11.97 -9.93 20.07
N TRP A 388 -13.12 -9.26 20.02
CA TRP A 388 -13.50 -8.25 21.03
C TRP A 388 -13.58 -8.86 22.43
N ASP A 389 -14.23 -10.02 22.55
CA ASP A 389 -14.40 -10.71 23.83
C ASP A 389 -13.07 -11.24 24.38
N GLY A 390 -12.15 -11.63 23.49
CA GLY A 390 -10.81 -12.10 23.84
C GLY A 390 -9.87 -11.01 24.40
N LEU A 391 -10.17 -9.72 24.22
CA LEU A 391 -9.33 -8.62 24.72
C LEU A 391 -9.37 -8.48 26.26
N GLY A 392 -10.44 -8.93 26.90
CA GLY A 392 -10.73 -8.67 28.32
C GLY A 392 -11.23 -7.25 28.59
N ALA A 393 -11.95 -7.07 29.72
CA ALA A 393 -12.68 -5.85 30.01
C ALA A 393 -11.82 -4.57 30.06
N GLY A 394 -10.60 -4.66 30.61
CA GLY A 394 -9.70 -3.50 30.71
C GLY A 394 -9.25 -2.96 29.35
N GLU A 395 -8.91 -3.86 28.41
CA GLU A 395 -8.49 -3.47 27.07
C GLU A 395 -9.67 -2.97 26.23
N GLN A 396 -10.86 -3.56 26.39
CA GLN A 396 -12.09 -3.05 25.77
C GLN A 396 -12.38 -1.60 26.21
N VAL A 397 -12.29 -1.32 27.51
CA VAL A 397 -12.45 0.05 28.05
C VAL A 397 -11.37 0.97 27.52
N ARG A 398 -10.10 0.54 27.48
CA ARG A 398 -9.00 1.35 26.93
C ARG A 398 -9.26 1.73 25.46
N ARG A 399 -9.67 0.77 24.62
CA ARG A 399 -9.94 1.01 23.20
C ARG A 399 -11.12 1.96 22.99
N LEU A 400 -12.23 1.75 23.70
CA LEU A 400 -13.38 2.67 23.65
C LEU A 400 -12.99 4.07 24.11
N GLY A 401 -12.20 4.18 25.19
CA GLY A 401 -11.64 5.45 25.65
C GLY A 401 -10.80 6.12 24.56
N LYS A 402 -9.92 5.38 23.89
CA LYS A 402 -9.10 5.89 22.78
C LYS A 402 -9.92 6.37 21.58
N VAL A 403 -11.00 5.67 21.23
CA VAL A 403 -11.92 6.14 20.17
C VAL A 403 -12.54 7.48 20.53
N VAL A 404 -12.96 7.65 21.79
CA VAL A 404 -13.51 8.93 22.28
C VAL A 404 -12.44 10.01 22.31
N GLU A 405 -11.22 9.70 22.75
CA GLU A 405 -10.08 10.63 22.76
C GLU A 405 -9.70 11.11 21.37
N LEU A 406 -9.67 10.22 20.37
CA LEU A 406 -9.40 10.55 18.98
C LEU A 406 -10.47 11.45 18.36
N ALA A 407 -11.73 11.31 18.79
CA ALA A 407 -12.84 12.16 18.33
C ALA A 407 -12.92 13.51 19.07
N LYS A 408 -12.28 13.63 20.25
CA LYS A 408 -12.29 14.85 21.06
C LYS A 408 -11.20 15.81 20.58
N VAL A 409 -11.62 16.96 20.08
CA VAL A 409 -10.74 17.95 19.46
C VAL A 409 -10.20 19.00 20.45
N VAL A 410 -10.67 19.04 21.71
CA VAL A 410 -10.21 20.00 22.72
C VAL A 410 -10.30 19.43 24.13
N ASP A 411 -9.27 19.63 24.94
CA ASP A 411 -9.36 19.68 26.41
C ASP A 411 -8.62 20.92 26.90
N LEU A 412 -9.07 21.52 28.02
CA LEU A 412 -8.60 22.81 28.56
C LEU A 412 -7.12 22.82 28.99
N VAL A 413 -6.44 21.67 28.92
CA VAL A 413 -5.03 21.47 29.24
C VAL A 413 -4.28 20.98 28.00
N PHE A 414 -3.66 21.91 27.27
CA PHE A 414 -2.91 21.63 26.02
C PHE A 414 -1.83 20.55 26.16
N HIS A 415 -1.17 20.45 27.31
CA HIS A 415 -0.07 19.51 27.51
C HIS A 415 -0.54 18.04 27.57
N SER A 416 -1.70 17.77 28.16
CA SER A 416 -2.24 16.41 28.33
C SER A 416 -3.27 16.01 27.28
N ALA A 417 -3.70 16.94 26.41
CA ALA A 417 -4.69 16.64 25.39
C ALA A 417 -4.19 15.54 24.43
N PRO A 418 -5.00 14.50 24.13
CA PRO A 418 -4.60 13.44 23.20
C PRO A 418 -4.50 13.96 21.75
N HIS A 419 -5.30 14.96 21.39
CA HIS A 419 -5.32 15.58 20.07
C HIS A 419 -5.43 17.10 20.22
N VAL A 420 -4.51 17.84 19.61
CA VAL A 420 -4.56 19.30 19.50
C VAL A 420 -4.87 19.67 18.05
N ARG A 421 -5.92 20.45 17.83
CA ARG A 421 -6.25 21.00 16.52
C ARG A 421 -6.04 22.51 16.54
N LEU A 422 -5.14 22.98 15.68
CA LEU A 422 -4.99 24.39 15.39
C LEU A 422 -6.19 24.81 14.53
N MET A 423 -6.83 25.91 14.92
CA MET A 423 -8.00 26.45 14.24
C MET A 423 -7.79 27.94 13.98
N ASN A 424 -8.54 28.50 13.02
CA ASN A 424 -8.56 29.94 12.75
C ASN A 424 -7.18 30.53 12.38
N ILE A 425 -6.30 29.72 11.77
CA ILE A 425 -4.96 30.17 11.39
C ILE A 425 -4.98 31.14 10.19
N ASP A 426 -6.08 31.12 9.44
CA ASP A 426 -6.40 31.94 8.28
C ASP A 426 -7.10 33.27 8.64
N TRP A 427 -7.35 33.54 9.93
CA TRP A 427 -8.01 34.76 10.36
C TRP A 427 -7.18 36.00 9.94
N PRO A 428 -7.78 37.02 9.28
CA PRO A 428 -7.02 38.13 8.67
C PRO A 428 -6.07 38.87 9.62
N ASP A 429 -6.49 39.08 10.87
CA ASP A 429 -5.69 39.77 11.89
C ASP A 429 -4.62 38.86 12.54
N ALA A 430 -4.59 37.57 12.22
CA ALA A 430 -3.70 36.57 12.79
C ALA A 430 -2.49 36.23 11.90
N GLN A 431 -2.24 36.95 10.80
CA GLN A 431 -1.21 36.63 9.79
C GLN A 431 0.25 36.89 10.23
N HIS A 432 0.50 37.18 11.50
CA HIS A 432 1.84 37.39 12.05
C HIS A 432 2.75 36.17 11.90
N TRP A 433 2.17 34.96 11.82
CA TRP A 433 2.88 33.70 11.59
C TRP A 433 3.66 33.66 10.26
N ARG A 434 3.28 34.49 9.28
CA ARG A 434 3.98 34.62 7.99
C ARG A 434 5.44 35.03 8.13
N HIS A 435 5.76 35.70 9.23
CA HIS A 435 7.08 36.26 9.51
C HIS A 435 7.80 35.53 10.65
N TYR A 436 7.27 34.40 11.12
CA TYR A 436 7.96 33.59 12.11
C TYR A 436 9.27 33.04 11.53
N ASP A 437 10.38 33.34 12.22
CA ASP A 437 11.65 32.69 11.94
C ASP A 437 11.61 31.29 12.55
N LEU A 438 11.79 30.28 11.70
CA LEU A 438 11.67 28.88 12.07
C LEU A 438 13.04 28.21 12.05
N PRO A 439 13.23 27.16 12.86
CA PRO A 439 14.48 26.40 12.88
C PRO A 439 14.94 25.96 11.50
N GLU A 440 16.27 25.95 11.30
CA GLU A 440 16.91 25.53 10.05
C GLU A 440 16.40 24.17 9.52
N PRO A 441 16.15 23.14 10.36
CA PRO A 441 15.66 21.85 9.88
C PRO A 441 14.37 21.90 9.04
N VAL A 442 13.45 22.83 9.34
CA VAL A 442 12.20 22.96 8.57
C VAL A 442 12.27 24.04 7.50
N ARG A 443 13.28 24.90 7.50
CA ARG A 443 13.38 26.04 6.57
C ARG A 443 13.38 25.59 5.11
N GLN A 444 13.99 24.43 4.81
CA GLN A 444 14.06 23.85 3.47
C GLN A 444 12.77 23.12 3.04
N VAL A 445 11.86 22.84 3.97
CA VAL A 445 10.58 22.19 3.64
C VAL A 445 9.74 23.14 2.79
N LYS A 446 9.28 22.65 1.65
CA LYS A 446 8.38 23.37 0.74
C LYS A 446 7.21 22.45 0.34
N PRO A 447 6.13 23.02 -0.21
CA PRO A 447 5.16 22.25 -0.97
C PRO A 447 5.83 21.52 -2.15
N CYS A 448 5.11 20.61 -2.81
CA CYS A 448 5.66 19.81 -3.91
C CYS A 448 6.31 20.68 -5.01
N HIS A 449 7.42 20.23 -5.59
CA HIS A 449 8.18 21.02 -6.58
C HIS A 449 7.36 21.52 -7.78
N LYS A 450 6.38 20.74 -8.26
CA LYS A 450 5.55 21.03 -9.44
C LYS A 450 4.07 21.12 -9.08
N MET A 451 3.71 22.05 -8.21
CA MET A 451 2.33 22.22 -7.74
C MET A 451 1.35 22.71 -8.82
N GLU A 452 1.86 23.29 -9.90
CA GLU A 452 1.07 23.69 -11.08
C GLU A 452 0.68 22.49 -11.94
N GLU A 453 1.44 21.40 -11.89
CA GLU A 453 1.16 20.17 -12.62
C GLU A 453 0.27 19.25 -11.80
N LEU A 454 -0.58 18.48 -12.46
CA LEU A 454 -1.32 17.40 -11.80
C LEU A 454 -0.39 16.21 -11.58
N GLN A 455 -0.61 15.51 -10.48
CA GLN A 455 0.20 14.34 -10.18
C GLN A 455 -0.05 13.22 -11.19
N THR A 456 1.06 12.64 -11.63
CA THR A 456 1.07 11.47 -12.47
C THR A 456 2.07 10.48 -11.92
N CYS A 457 2.09 9.27 -12.47
CA CYS A 457 3.08 8.26 -12.16
C CYS A 457 4.53 8.73 -12.38
N ASP A 458 4.73 9.65 -13.33
CA ASP A 458 6.03 10.25 -13.64
C ASP A 458 6.28 11.57 -12.89
N ASN A 459 5.24 12.11 -12.25
CA ASN A 459 5.28 13.37 -11.50
C ASN A 459 4.58 13.22 -10.15
N VAL A 460 5.18 12.42 -9.27
CA VAL A 460 4.75 12.28 -7.87
C VAL A 460 5.19 13.50 -7.06
N CYS A 461 4.50 13.80 -5.94
CA CYS A 461 4.98 14.87 -5.05
C CYS A 461 6.37 14.54 -4.53
N ARG A 462 7.31 15.48 -4.71
CA ARG A 462 8.69 15.41 -4.21
C ARG A 462 9.15 16.76 -3.68
N PHE A 463 10.28 16.72 -2.97
CA PHE A 463 11.03 17.92 -2.63
C PHE A 463 11.58 18.61 -3.89
N GLU A 464 12.07 19.84 -3.72
CA GLU A 464 12.66 20.62 -4.79
C GLU A 464 13.79 19.87 -5.51
N GLY A 465 13.87 19.98 -6.84
CA GLY A 465 14.88 19.27 -7.63
C GLY A 465 14.63 17.77 -7.81
N ASP A 466 13.39 17.31 -7.60
CA ASP A 466 12.96 15.91 -7.66
C ASP A 466 13.66 14.98 -6.64
N GLU A 467 14.20 15.56 -5.56
CA GLU A 467 14.84 14.82 -4.48
C GLU A 467 13.83 13.93 -3.73
N ARG A 468 14.25 12.69 -3.43
CA ARG A 468 13.44 11.69 -2.71
C ARG A 468 13.50 11.84 -1.18
N GLU A 469 14.47 12.58 -0.69
CA GLU A 469 14.74 12.78 0.72
C GLU A 469 14.97 14.27 0.96
N ILE A 470 14.56 14.75 2.12
CA ILE A 470 14.93 16.10 2.57
C ILE A 470 16.30 16.04 3.22
N ARG A 471 17.18 16.97 2.88
CA ARG A 471 18.42 17.17 3.62
C ARG A 471 18.16 18.10 4.79
N VAL A 472 18.62 17.68 5.97
CA VAL A 472 18.48 18.44 7.20
C VAL A 472 19.89 18.76 7.67
N ASP A 473 20.32 20.01 7.43
CA ASP A 473 21.62 20.49 7.86
C ASP A 473 21.54 20.93 9.33
N GLY A 474 22.01 20.07 10.24
CA GLY A 474 22.04 20.34 11.69
C GLY A 474 20.84 19.78 12.46
N GLY A 475 20.94 19.78 13.78
CA GLY A 475 19.89 19.28 14.67
C GLY A 475 18.81 20.33 14.93
N TRP A 476 17.66 19.88 15.45
CA TRP A 476 16.65 20.78 16.00
C TRP A 476 17.23 21.56 17.20
N PRO A 477 17.10 22.90 17.23
CA PRO A 477 17.55 23.70 18.37
C PRO A 477 16.71 23.39 19.62
N ASP A 478 17.28 23.60 20.80
CA ASP A 478 16.53 23.45 22.06
C ASP A 478 15.41 24.50 22.12
N VAL A 479 14.24 24.11 22.64
CA VAL A 479 13.09 25.01 22.75
C VAL A 479 13.42 26.27 23.57
N ARG A 480 14.34 26.15 24.54
CA ARG A 480 14.80 27.27 25.37
C ARG A 480 15.57 28.32 24.56
N ASP A 481 16.33 27.88 23.56
CA ASP A 481 17.11 28.78 22.71
C ASP A 481 16.20 29.57 21.77
N ILE A 482 15.09 28.96 21.33
CA ILE A 482 14.06 29.60 20.49
C ILE A 482 13.25 30.61 21.29
N MET A 483 12.90 30.29 22.54
CA MET A 483 12.11 31.17 23.39
C MET A 483 12.91 32.36 23.97
N ALA A 484 14.24 32.32 23.89
CA ALA A 484 15.12 33.37 24.40
C ALA A 484 15.43 34.47 23.38
N GLY A 485 15.11 34.25 22.09
CA GLY A 485 15.15 35.23 21.01
C GLY A 485 13.77 35.82 20.73
#